data_AF-D2PU35-F1
#
_entry.id   AF-D2PU35-F1
#
_cell.length_a   1.000
_cell.length_b   1.000
_cell.length_c   1.000
_cell.angle_alpha   90.00
_cell.angle_beta   90.00
_cell.angle_gamma   90.00
#
_symmetry.space_group_name_H-M   'P 1'
#
loop_
_entity.id
_entity.type
_entity.pdbx_description
1 polymer ?
#
loop_
_entity_poly.entity_id
_entity_poly.type
_entity_poly.pdbx_seq_one_letter_code
_entity_poly.pdbx_strand_id
1 'polypeptide(L)'
;MTGTATSPVRSTVSKPLRASLIAIAVVPLVTGLFGIFAGPAHLPGGAPVTPTVDSEFRFANLYWFAAGLLLLWSLRRPVERALATRAVLALGIVGGLTRLLSILLTDWPHPAYVGALAVELTVVPALLWWHHKAITP
;
A
#
# COMPACT_ATOMS: atom_id res chain seq x y z
N MET A 1 47.65 6.38 19.62
CA MET A 1 46.50 6.95 18.88
C MET A 1 46.01 5.92 17.88
N THR A 2 45.18 4.98 18.33
CA THR A 2 44.62 3.90 17.50
C THR A 2 43.25 4.35 17.00
N GLY A 3 43.17 4.73 15.72
CA GLY A 3 41.93 5.11 15.06
C GLY A 3 40.99 3.91 14.94
N THR A 4 39.85 3.98 15.62
CA THR A 4 38.73 3.07 15.43
C THR A 4 38.13 3.32 14.04
N ALA A 5 38.43 2.44 13.10
CA ALA A 5 37.78 2.41 11.80
C ALA A 5 36.29 2.11 12.01
N THR A 6 35.45 3.14 11.93
CA THR A 6 34.00 3.00 11.86
C THR A 6 33.67 2.29 10.55
N SER A 7 33.25 1.02 10.63
CA SER A 7 32.77 0.29 9.47
C SER A 7 31.61 1.05 8.83
N PRO A 8 31.53 1.18 7.50
CA PRO A 8 30.39 1.83 6.87
C PRO A 8 29.13 1.03 7.16
N VAL A 9 28.16 1.64 7.83
CA VAL A 9 26.83 1.07 8.09
C VAL A 9 26.21 0.72 6.73
N ARG A 10 26.13 -0.59 6.39
CA ARG A 10 25.39 -1.06 5.22
C ARG A 10 23.89 -0.93 5.50
N SER A 11 23.31 0.20 5.14
CA SER A 11 21.87 0.47 5.26
C SER A 11 21.06 -0.09 4.07
N THR A 12 21.37 -1.31 3.63
CA THR A 12 20.65 -1.95 2.52
C THR A 12 19.43 -2.71 3.02
N VAL A 13 18.25 -2.44 2.46
CA VAL A 13 17.03 -3.22 2.71
C VAL A 13 17.29 -4.69 2.36
N SER A 14 16.92 -5.59 3.26
CA SER A 14 17.07 -7.03 3.04
C SER A 14 16.27 -7.46 1.79
N LYS A 15 16.81 -8.41 1.02
CA LYS A 15 16.11 -8.99 -0.14
C LYS A 15 14.66 -9.40 0.15
N PRO A 16 14.33 -10.09 1.27
CA PRO A 16 12.95 -10.50 1.52
C PRO A 16 12.04 -9.31 1.86
N LEU A 17 12.47 -8.33 2.66
CA LEU A 17 11.66 -7.13 2.93
C LEU A 17 11.38 -6.36 1.64
N ARG A 18 12.39 -6.19 0.78
CA ARG A 18 12.22 -5.53 -0.52
C ARG A 18 11.24 -6.29 -1.41
N ALA A 19 11.33 -7.62 -1.48
CA ALA A 19 10.41 -8.43 -2.26
C ALA A 19 8.96 -8.30 -1.77
N SER A 20 8.74 -8.32 -0.44
CA SER A 20 7.41 -8.13 0.14
C SER A 20 6.84 -6.74 -0.14
N LEU A 21 7.65 -5.69 -0.04
CA LEU A 21 7.22 -4.32 -0.36
C LEU A 21 6.89 -4.15 -1.85
N ILE A 22 7.64 -4.81 -2.75
CA ILE A 22 7.31 -4.85 -4.17
C ILE A 22 5.98 -5.58 -4.39
N ALA A 23 5.78 -6.75 -3.77
CA ALA A 23 4.52 -7.50 -3.89
C ALA A 23 3.32 -6.68 -3.44
N ILE A 24 3.44 -5.97 -2.31
CA ILE A 24 2.40 -5.04 -1.84
C ILE A 24 2.20 -3.87 -2.79
N ALA A 25 3.25 -3.32 -3.39
CA ALA A 25 3.13 -2.20 -4.34
C ALA A 25 2.45 -2.59 -5.66
N VAL A 26 2.56 -3.84 -6.10
CA VAL A 26 1.93 -4.34 -7.33
C VAL A 26 0.41 -4.33 -7.25
N VAL A 27 -0.16 -4.61 -6.07
CA VAL A 27 -1.61 -4.63 -5.87
C VAL A 27 -2.27 -3.29 -6.26
N PRO A 28 -1.89 -2.13 -5.69
CA PRO A 28 -2.42 -0.83 -6.10
C PRO A 28 -2.15 -0.47 -7.55
N LEU A 29 -1.01 -0.89 -8.12
CA LEU A 29 -0.70 -0.61 -9.52
C LEU A 29 -1.67 -1.31 -10.46
N VAL A 30 -1.89 -2.61 -10.25
CA VAL A 30 -2.75 -3.39 -11.14
C VAL A 30 -4.22 -3.04 -10.90
N THR A 31 -4.65 -3.02 -9.64
CA THR A 31 -6.07 -2.78 -9.31
C THR A 31 -6.48 -1.34 -9.51
N GLY A 32 -5.59 -0.36 -9.23
CA GLY A 32 -5.85 1.05 -9.49
C GLY A 32 -5.96 1.33 -10.99
N LEU A 33 -5.04 0.78 -11.80
CA LEU A 33 -5.12 0.94 -13.26
C LEU A 33 -6.39 0.29 -13.84
N PHE A 34 -6.74 -0.91 -13.36
CA PHE A 34 -7.99 -1.56 -13.70
C PHE A 34 -9.19 -0.68 -13.31
N GLY A 35 -9.23 -0.15 -12.09
CA GLY A 35 -10.33 0.71 -11.62
C GLY A 35 -10.49 2.00 -12.43
N ILE A 36 -9.38 2.60 -12.87
CA ILE A 36 -9.39 3.80 -13.73
C ILE A 36 -10.06 3.53 -15.07
N PHE A 37 -9.77 2.39 -15.72
CA PHE A 37 -10.25 2.09 -17.07
C PHE A 37 -11.57 1.31 -17.09
N ALA A 38 -11.71 0.29 -16.26
CA ALA A 38 -12.90 -0.56 -16.20
C ALA A 38 -14.04 0.10 -15.41
N GLY A 39 -13.73 0.88 -14.37
CA GLY A 39 -14.75 1.48 -13.49
C GLY A 39 -15.35 0.48 -12.47
N PRO A 40 -16.25 0.95 -11.60
CA PRO A 40 -16.71 0.20 -10.43
C PRO A 40 -17.65 -0.97 -10.74
N ALA A 41 -18.36 -0.93 -11.87
CA ALA A 41 -19.29 -1.99 -12.27
C ALA A 41 -18.58 -3.33 -12.59
N HIS A 42 -17.28 -3.29 -12.91
CA HIS A 42 -16.48 -4.46 -13.26
C HIS A 42 -15.74 -5.07 -12.06
N LEU A 43 -15.97 -4.55 -10.85
CA LEU A 43 -15.39 -5.11 -9.64
C LEU A 43 -16.09 -6.41 -9.24
N PRO A 44 -15.44 -7.27 -8.45
CA PRO A 44 -16.11 -8.41 -7.82
C PRO A 44 -17.28 -7.93 -6.94
N GLY A 45 -18.51 -8.37 -7.27
CA GLY A 45 -19.74 -7.89 -6.62
C GLY A 45 -20.18 -6.49 -7.06
N GLY A 46 -19.61 -5.95 -8.14
CA GLY A 46 -19.96 -4.65 -8.69
C GLY A 46 -21.33 -4.64 -9.36
N ALA A 47 -21.93 -3.44 -9.41
CA ALA A 47 -23.19 -3.15 -10.09
C ALA A 47 -23.09 -1.79 -10.79
N PRO A 48 -24.01 -1.47 -11.73
CA PRO A 48 -24.09 -0.14 -12.31
C PRO A 48 -24.28 0.94 -11.23
N VAL A 49 -23.60 2.07 -11.38
CA VAL A 49 -23.66 3.21 -10.46
C VAL A 49 -23.98 4.50 -11.23
N THR A 50 -24.31 5.57 -10.51
CA THR A 50 -24.53 6.88 -11.12
C THR A 50 -23.21 7.45 -11.68
N PRO A 51 -23.26 8.33 -12.69
CA PRO A 51 -22.05 8.96 -13.24
C PRO A 51 -21.20 9.68 -12.20
N THR A 52 -21.82 10.27 -11.17
CA THR A 52 -21.10 10.90 -10.05
C THR A 52 -20.24 9.90 -9.28
N VAL A 53 -20.77 8.72 -8.99
CA VAL A 53 -20.03 7.66 -8.27
C VAL A 53 -18.97 7.03 -9.17
N ASP A 54 -19.25 6.82 -10.46
CA ASP A 54 -18.24 6.32 -11.41
C ASP A 54 -17.05 7.28 -11.53
N SER A 55 -17.32 8.58 -11.67
CA SER A 55 -16.29 9.63 -11.75
C SER A 55 -15.42 9.66 -10.48
N GLU A 56 -16.04 9.68 -9.30
CA GLU A 56 -15.32 9.69 -8.03
C GLU A 56 -14.51 8.42 -7.82
N PHE A 57 -15.05 7.26 -8.21
CA PHE A 57 -14.33 5.99 -8.12
C PHE A 57 -13.07 5.97 -9.01
N ARG A 58 -13.16 6.43 -10.26
CA ARG A 58 -12.00 6.51 -11.17
C ARG A 58 -10.96 7.50 -10.65
N PHE A 59 -11.40 8.64 -10.12
CA PHE A 59 -10.54 9.63 -9.48
C PHE A 59 -9.81 9.04 -8.26
N ALA A 60 -10.51 8.38 -7.34
CA ALA A 60 -9.91 7.73 -6.18
C ALA A 60 -8.89 6.65 -6.58
N ASN A 61 -9.16 5.89 -7.64
CA ASN A 61 -8.23 4.87 -8.14
C ASN A 61 -6.93 5.44 -8.73
N LEU A 62 -6.90 6.71 -9.15
CA LEU A 62 -5.66 7.40 -9.51
C LEU A 62 -4.71 7.50 -8.32
N TYR A 63 -5.22 7.88 -7.14
CA TYR A 63 -4.41 7.96 -5.92
C TYR A 63 -3.97 6.57 -5.46
N TRP A 64 -4.84 5.58 -5.59
CA TRP A 64 -4.49 4.19 -5.29
C TRP A 64 -3.35 3.69 -6.18
N PHE A 65 -3.45 3.90 -7.50
CA PHE A 65 -2.38 3.62 -8.45
C PHE A 65 -1.08 4.37 -8.11
N ALA A 66 -1.20 5.67 -7.81
CA ALA A 66 -0.06 6.51 -7.44
C ALA A 66 0.62 6.05 -6.15
N ALA A 67 -0.11 5.51 -5.17
CA ALA A 67 0.47 4.95 -3.95
C ALA A 67 1.40 3.76 -4.25
N GLY A 68 0.99 2.87 -5.18
CA GLY A 68 1.84 1.79 -5.67
C GLY A 68 3.11 2.28 -6.37
N LEU A 69 2.97 3.30 -7.23
CA LEU A 69 4.13 3.93 -7.88
C LEU A 69 5.07 4.58 -6.87
N LEU A 70 4.52 5.30 -5.89
CA LEU A 70 5.28 5.99 -4.86
C LEU A 70 6.06 5.00 -3.99
N LEU A 71 5.44 3.85 -3.66
CA LEU A 71 6.12 2.77 -2.95
C LEU A 71 7.26 2.18 -3.78
N LEU A 72 7.04 1.84 -5.06
CA LEU A 72 8.16 1.37 -5.91
C LEU A 72 9.28 2.41 -6.07
N TRP A 73 8.91 3.69 -6.18
CA TRP A 73 9.85 4.79 -6.26
C TRP A 73 10.67 4.96 -4.97
N SER A 74 10.06 4.81 -3.80
CA SER A 74 10.78 4.92 -2.52
C SER A 74 11.82 3.83 -2.38
N LEU A 75 11.55 2.61 -2.87
CA LEU A 75 12.48 1.48 -2.84
C LEU A 75 13.75 1.66 -3.69
N ARG A 76 13.82 2.69 -4.55
CA ARG A 76 15.05 3.04 -5.30
C ARG A 76 16.11 3.70 -4.43
N ARG A 77 15.69 4.35 -3.33
CA ARG A 77 16.54 5.04 -2.34
C ARG A 77 15.93 4.83 -0.95
N PRO A 78 15.97 3.59 -0.44
CA PRO A 78 15.09 3.17 0.66
C PRO A 78 15.39 3.83 2.00
N VAL A 79 16.62 4.31 2.21
CA VAL A 79 17.02 5.02 3.43
C VAL A 79 16.55 6.47 3.34
N GLU A 80 16.89 7.14 2.24
CA GLU A 80 16.55 8.55 2.01
C GLU A 80 15.05 8.78 1.85
N ARG A 81 14.32 7.76 1.39
CA ARG A 81 12.87 7.81 1.13
C ARG A 81 12.08 6.94 2.12
N ALA A 82 12.68 6.59 3.26
CA ALA A 82 12.03 5.74 4.27
C ALA A 82 10.68 6.30 4.72
N LEU A 83 10.57 7.63 4.86
CA LEU A 83 9.31 8.29 5.23
C LEU A 83 8.20 8.03 4.20
N ALA A 84 8.52 8.08 2.89
CA ALA A 84 7.54 7.80 1.84
C ALA A 84 7.01 6.36 1.91
N THR A 85 7.91 5.38 2.11
CA THR A 85 7.51 3.98 2.33
C THR A 85 6.57 3.86 3.53
N ARG A 86 6.96 4.46 4.67
CA ARG A 86 6.18 4.38 5.90
C ARG A 86 4.82 5.07 5.78
N ALA A 87 4.77 6.21 5.09
CA ALA A 87 3.52 6.95 4.85
C ALA A 87 2.56 6.13 3.98
N VAL A 88 3.02 5.51 2.90
CA VAL A 88 2.18 4.65 2.05
C VAL A 88 1.65 3.45 2.84
N LEU A 89 2.51 2.78 3.62
CA LEU A 89 2.07 1.65 4.45
C LEU A 89 1.07 2.10 5.53
N ALA A 90 1.31 3.22 6.21
CA ALA A 90 0.39 3.77 7.20
C ALA A 90 -0.97 4.12 6.57
N LEU A 91 -0.98 4.73 5.38
CA LEU A 91 -2.20 5.01 4.65
C LEU A 91 -2.93 3.72 4.24
N GLY A 92 -2.21 2.64 3.92
CA GLY A 92 -2.82 1.33 3.68
C GLY A 92 -3.55 0.78 4.92
N ILE A 93 -2.98 0.95 6.11
CA ILE A 93 -3.62 0.57 7.38
C ILE A 93 -4.88 1.41 7.62
N VAL A 94 -4.77 2.73 7.44
CA VAL A 94 -5.93 3.64 7.55
C VAL A 94 -7.01 3.27 6.52
N GLY A 95 -6.64 2.87 5.31
CA GLY A 95 -7.57 2.34 4.32
C GLY A 95 -8.30 1.07 4.77
N GLY A 96 -7.63 0.19 5.52
CA GLY A 96 -8.28 -0.94 6.18
C GLY A 96 -9.32 -0.48 7.23
N LEU A 97 -9.01 0.56 8.01
CA LEU A 97 -9.95 1.14 8.97
C LEU A 97 -11.16 1.80 8.29
N THR A 98 -10.97 2.45 7.14
CA THR A 98 -12.11 3.00 6.38
C THR A 98 -12.97 1.90 5.77
N ARG A 99 -12.40 0.76 5.38
CA ARG A 99 -13.17 -0.44 5.00
C ARG A 99 -13.97 -1.01 6.17
N LEU A 100 -13.41 -1.07 7.38
CA LEU A 100 -14.18 -1.45 8.57
C LEU A 100 -15.34 -0.50 8.82
N LEU A 101 -15.11 0.81 8.72
CA LEU A 101 -16.18 1.81 8.83
C LEU A 101 -17.27 1.55 7.79
N SER A 102 -16.91 1.24 6.54
CA SER A 102 -17.89 0.87 5.51
C SER A 102 -18.72 -0.35 5.92
N ILE A 103 -18.09 -1.41 6.45
CA ILE A 103 -18.81 -2.62 6.93
C ILE A 103 -19.77 -2.25 8.08
N LEU A 104 -19.35 -1.38 9.00
CA LEU A 104 -20.18 -0.95 10.12
C LEU A 104 -21.39 -0.09 9.69
N LEU A 105 -21.25 0.67 8.62
CA LEU A 105 -22.30 1.57 8.11
C LEU A 105 -23.20 0.92 7.06
N THR A 106 -22.76 -0.18 6.47
CA THR A 106 -23.44 -0.85 5.35
C THR A 106 -23.46 -2.36 5.59
N ASP A 107 -22.91 -3.14 4.66
CA ASP A 107 -22.88 -4.60 4.68
C ASP A 107 -21.48 -5.12 4.36
N TRP A 108 -21.31 -6.44 4.47
CA TRP A 108 -20.07 -7.11 4.10
C TRP A 108 -19.81 -7.01 2.59
N PRO A 109 -18.59 -6.61 2.17
CA PRO A 109 -18.23 -6.56 0.77
C PRO A 109 -17.95 -7.98 0.23
N HIS A 110 -17.79 -8.08 -1.09
CA HIS A 110 -17.37 -9.32 -1.74
C HIS A 110 -16.09 -9.89 -1.08
N PRO A 111 -15.94 -11.24 -0.94
CA PRO A 111 -14.82 -11.87 -0.22
C PRO A 111 -13.41 -11.41 -0.63
N ALA A 112 -13.22 -11.03 -1.90
CA ALA A 112 -11.97 -10.45 -2.38
C ALA A 112 -11.56 -9.20 -1.57
N TYR A 113 -12.51 -8.33 -1.20
CA TYR A 113 -12.27 -7.14 -0.38
C TYR A 113 -12.11 -7.46 1.10
N VAL A 114 -12.72 -8.54 1.58
CA VAL A 114 -12.44 -9.08 2.92
C VAL A 114 -10.98 -9.55 3.01
N GLY A 115 -10.48 -10.21 1.95
CA GLY A 115 -9.06 -10.55 1.82
C GLY A 115 -8.15 -9.31 1.82
N ALA A 116 -8.51 -8.27 1.06
CA ALA A 116 -7.78 -7.01 1.06
C ALA A 116 -7.75 -6.36 2.46
N LEU A 117 -8.89 -6.31 3.14
CA LEU A 117 -9.01 -5.81 4.52
C LEU A 117 -8.09 -6.59 5.48
N ALA A 118 -8.05 -7.92 5.37
CA ALA A 118 -7.15 -8.74 6.19
C ALA A 118 -5.68 -8.38 5.94
N VAL A 119 -5.28 -8.20 4.67
CA VAL A 119 -3.92 -7.77 4.32
C VAL A 119 -3.59 -6.40 4.91
N GLU A 120 -4.50 -5.44 4.82
CA GLU A 120 -4.33 -4.07 5.32
C GLU A 120 -4.20 -3.99 6.83
N LEU A 121 -4.89 -4.85 7.58
CA LEU A 121 -4.87 -4.83 9.05
C LEU A 121 -3.88 -5.81 9.68
N THR A 122 -3.22 -6.66 8.89
CA THR A 122 -2.25 -7.64 9.41
C THR A 122 -0.88 -7.54 8.72
N VAL A 123 -0.84 -7.78 7.41
CA VAL A 123 0.40 -7.81 6.62
C VAL A 123 1.04 -6.43 6.53
N VAL A 124 0.25 -5.39 6.26
CA VAL A 124 0.77 -4.02 6.12
C VAL A 124 1.37 -3.50 7.44
N PRO A 125 0.73 -3.64 8.62
CA PRO A 125 1.34 -3.30 9.91
C PRO A 125 2.63 -4.08 10.18
N ALA A 126 2.65 -5.39 9.88
CA ALA A 126 3.84 -6.21 10.05
C ALA A 126 5.00 -5.72 9.18
N LEU A 127 4.73 -5.34 7.92
CA LEU A 127 5.73 -4.77 7.02
C LEU A 127 6.19 -3.39 7.46
N LEU A 128 5.30 -2.54 7.96
CA LEU A 128 5.65 -1.22 8.49
C LEU A 128 6.59 -1.36 9.69
N TRP A 129 6.27 -2.25 10.62
CA TRP A 129 7.11 -2.56 11.77
C TRP A 129 8.47 -3.13 11.36
N TRP A 130 8.48 -4.10 10.44
CA TRP A 130 9.73 -4.68 9.93
C TRP A 130 10.59 -3.63 9.24
N HIS A 131 10.00 -2.79 8.39
CA HIS A 131 10.70 -1.69 7.73
C HIS A 131 11.25 -0.68 8.73
N HIS A 132 10.51 -0.34 9.79
CA HIS A 132 10.99 0.53 10.85
C HIS A 132 12.20 -0.06 11.60
N LYS A 133 12.19 -1.36 11.87
CA LYS A 133 13.31 -2.06 12.53
C LYS A 133 14.54 -2.21 11.62
N ALA A 134 14.32 -2.38 10.32
CA ALA A 134 15.39 -2.60 9.35
C ALA A 134 16.05 -1.30 8.86
N ILE A 135 15.32 -0.18 8.90
CA ILE A 135 15.80 1.13 8.46
C ILE A 135 15.69 2.10 9.62
N THR A 136 16.79 2.31 10.32
CA THR A 136 16.93 3.38 11.32
C THR A 136 17.64 4.55 10.63
N PRO A 137 17.14 5.79 10.73
CA PRO A 137 17.88 6.96 10.25
C PRO A 137 19.21 7.15 11.01
#